data_AF-A0A971GPI4-F1
#
_entry.id   AF-A0A971GPI4-F1
#
_cell.length_a   1.000
_cell.length_b   1.000
_cell.length_c   1.000
_cell.angle_alpha   90.00
_cell.angle_beta   90.00
_cell.angle_gamma   90.00
#
_symmetry.space_group_name_H-M   'P 1'
#
loop_
_entity.id
_entity.type
_entity.pdbx_description
1 polymer ?
#
loop_
_entity_poly.entity_id
_entity_poly.type
_entity_poly.pdbx_seq_one_letter_code
_entity_poly.pdbx_strand_id
1 'polypeptide(L)'
;MKMTDWLQLMDEIAPLSMQEEWDNSGLQIDYGNEEVERILVALEITGDVIEEAISKKTNMVVVHHPLIFDPIQTIRFHEIEGDYIIRLIRNGISVYAAHTCFDSARNGNNDRLMSLLGIQRYSRLNLPGKGFEDSTLARIGTLPE
;
A
#
# COMPACT_ATOMS: atom_id res chain seq x y z
N MET A 1 -14.98 11.97 -0.49
CA MET A 1 -15.79 10.86 0.12
C MET A 1 -15.37 10.72 1.57
N LYS A 2 -16.21 10.18 2.47
CA LYS A 2 -15.81 10.04 3.89
C LYS A 2 -14.62 9.09 4.01
N MET A 3 -13.73 9.37 4.97
CA MET A 3 -12.57 8.50 5.24
C MET A 3 -12.99 7.05 5.52
N THR A 4 -14.07 6.85 6.28
CA THR A 4 -14.61 5.51 6.59
C THR A 4 -15.02 4.75 5.34
N ASP A 5 -15.71 5.42 4.41
CA ASP A 5 -16.17 4.81 3.16
C ASP A 5 -14.99 4.50 2.24
N TRP A 6 -13.97 5.37 2.25
CA TRP A 6 -12.74 5.15 1.49
C TRP A 6 -11.94 3.96 2.04
N LEU A 7 -11.79 3.84 3.36
CA LEU A 7 -11.11 2.71 3.99
C LEU A 7 -11.85 1.39 3.71
N GLN A 8 -13.18 1.41 3.75
CA GLN A 8 -13.98 0.25 3.37
C GLN A 8 -13.74 -0.14 1.90
N LEU A 9 -13.72 0.82 0.99
CA LEU A 9 -13.41 0.56 -0.42
C LEU A 9 -12.02 -0.06 -0.60
N MET A 10 -11.01 0.41 0.16
CA MET A 10 -9.67 -0.18 0.11
C MET A 10 -9.66 -1.62 0.61
N ASP A 11 -10.39 -1.94 1.68
CA ASP A 11 -10.53 -3.30 2.18
C ASP A 11 -11.27 -4.21 1.19
N GLU A 12 -12.21 -3.68 0.41
CA GLU A 12 -12.85 -4.42 -0.70
C GLU A 12 -11.89 -4.70 -1.87
N ILE A 13 -10.97 -3.77 -2.16
CA ILE A 13 -9.97 -3.90 -3.25
C ILE A 13 -8.85 -4.86 -2.84
N ALA A 14 -8.28 -4.65 -1.67
CA ALA A 14 -7.16 -5.42 -1.14
C ALA A 14 -7.34 -5.60 0.37
N PRO A 15 -8.11 -6.62 0.79
CA PRO A 15 -8.40 -6.87 2.19
C PRO A 15 -7.12 -6.96 3.01
N LEU A 16 -7.08 -6.28 4.16
CA LEU A 16 -5.90 -6.31 5.04
C LEU A 16 -5.62 -7.70 5.60
N SER A 17 -6.61 -8.60 5.60
CA SER A 17 -6.44 -10.03 5.94
C SER A 17 -5.60 -10.82 4.94
N MET A 18 -5.33 -10.27 3.75
CA MET A 18 -4.50 -10.91 2.71
C MET A 18 -3.01 -10.50 2.79
N GLN A 19 -2.64 -9.63 3.74
CA GLN A 19 -1.24 -9.27 3.95
C GLN A 19 -0.48 -10.42 4.62
N GLU A 20 0.83 -10.50 4.41
CA GLU A 20 1.68 -11.44 5.15
C GLU A 20 1.78 -11.03 6.63
N GLU A 21 2.03 -12.00 7.52
CA GLU A 21 2.04 -11.76 8.99
C GLU A 21 3.05 -10.70 9.46
N TRP A 22 4.12 -10.48 8.70
CA TRP A 22 5.16 -9.50 9.01
C TRP A 22 4.88 -8.11 8.42
N ASP A 23 3.88 -7.99 7.55
CA ASP A 23 3.61 -6.76 6.82
C ASP A 23 2.90 -5.71 7.69
N ASN A 24 3.02 -4.44 7.30
CA ASN A 24 2.34 -3.32 7.93
C ASN A 24 1.53 -2.51 6.89
N SER A 25 0.63 -3.19 6.19
CA SER A 25 -0.35 -2.56 5.30
C SER A 25 -1.48 -1.88 6.09
N GLY A 26 -2.10 -0.85 5.51
CA GLY A 26 -3.22 -0.11 6.07
C GLY A 26 -2.89 1.36 6.35
N LEU A 27 -3.72 2.00 7.18
CA LEU A 27 -3.54 3.41 7.56
C LEU A 27 -2.38 3.54 8.56
N GLN A 28 -1.30 4.22 8.15
CA GLN A 28 -0.08 4.37 8.95
C GLN A 28 0.02 5.73 9.63
N ILE A 29 -0.45 6.77 8.95
CA ILE A 29 -0.60 8.12 9.52
C ILE A 29 -2.06 8.51 9.34
N ASP A 30 -2.77 8.67 10.44
CA ASP A 30 -4.12 9.25 10.46
C ASP A 30 -4.03 10.70 10.95
N TYR A 31 -4.18 11.66 10.04
CA TYR A 31 -4.24 13.08 10.40
C TYR A 31 -5.62 13.50 10.95
N GLY A 32 -6.63 12.62 10.87
CA GLY A 32 -8.01 12.94 11.24
C GLY A 32 -8.78 13.66 10.13
N ASN A 33 -8.48 13.37 8.86
CA ASN A 33 -9.28 13.89 7.75
C ASN A 33 -10.66 13.21 7.76
N GLU A 34 -11.74 13.97 7.91
CA GLU A 34 -13.11 13.41 7.81
C GLU A 34 -13.49 13.05 6.36
N GLU A 35 -13.00 13.85 5.41
CA GLU A 35 -13.21 13.67 3.98
C GLU A 35 -11.88 13.52 3.23
N VAL A 36 -11.88 12.60 2.27
CA VAL A 36 -10.80 12.37 1.30
C VAL A 36 -11.26 12.88 -0.05
N GLU A 37 -10.67 13.98 -0.52
CA GLU A 37 -10.98 14.61 -1.81
C GLU A 37 -9.88 14.36 -2.84
N ARG A 38 -8.62 14.35 -2.40
CA ARG A 38 -7.46 14.21 -3.27
C ARG A 38 -6.44 13.25 -2.68
N ILE A 39 -6.09 12.26 -3.49
CA ILE A 39 -5.11 11.22 -3.16
C ILE A 39 -3.95 11.30 -4.14
N LEU A 40 -2.74 11.24 -3.62
CA LEU A 40 -1.55 10.96 -4.42
C LEU A 40 -1.23 9.47 -4.29
N VAL A 41 -1.05 8.77 -5.40
CA VAL A 41 -0.64 7.36 -5.40
C VAL A 41 0.83 7.28 -5.83
N ALA A 42 1.66 6.58 -5.06
CA ALA A 42 3.08 6.40 -5.34
C ALA A 42 3.53 4.97 -5.00
N LEU A 43 4.74 4.60 -5.45
CA LEU A 43 5.36 3.33 -5.05
C LEU A 43 5.88 3.43 -3.60
N GLU A 44 6.58 4.51 -3.29
CA GLU A 44 7.29 4.74 -2.05
C GLU A 44 7.24 6.23 -1.67
N ILE A 45 7.31 6.54 -0.38
CA ILE A 45 7.37 7.92 0.09
C ILE A 45 8.81 8.42 0.00
N THR A 46 9.01 9.45 -0.81
CA THR A 46 10.27 10.19 -0.91
C THR A 46 10.03 11.67 -0.62
N GLY A 47 11.10 12.43 -0.41
CA GLY A 47 11.01 13.89 -0.27
C GLY A 47 10.25 14.55 -1.43
N ASP A 48 10.43 14.07 -2.66
CA ASP A 48 9.75 14.58 -3.85
C ASP A 48 8.25 14.24 -3.85
N VAL A 49 7.87 13.02 -3.43
CA VAL A 49 6.47 12.63 -3.27
C VAL A 49 5.78 13.49 -2.22
N ILE A 50 6.47 13.82 -1.12
CA ILE A 50 5.94 14.72 -0.08
C ILE A 50 5.76 16.13 -0.63
N GLU A 51 6.74 16.68 -1.34
CA GLU A 51 6.62 18.00 -1.96
C GLU A 51 5.51 18.04 -3.01
N GLU A 52 5.36 16.98 -3.81
CA GLU A 52 4.24 16.86 -4.74
C GLU A 52 2.90 16.85 -3.99
N ALA A 53 2.76 16.02 -2.97
CA ALA A 53 1.55 15.91 -2.14
C ALA A 53 1.14 17.28 -1.55
N ILE A 54 2.10 18.02 -1.00
CA ILE A 54 1.90 19.37 -0.47
C ILE A 54 1.47 20.33 -1.58
N SER A 55 2.21 20.38 -2.70
CA SER A 55 1.92 21.29 -3.82
C SER A 55 0.54 21.04 -4.43
N LYS A 56 0.15 19.77 -4.49
CA LYS A 56 -1.15 19.33 -4.99
C LYS A 56 -2.22 19.39 -3.91
N LYS A 57 -1.93 19.77 -2.65
CA LYS A 57 -2.89 19.82 -1.55
C LYS A 57 -3.70 18.52 -1.44
N THR A 58 -3.01 17.39 -1.39
CA THR A 58 -3.64 16.08 -1.19
C THR A 58 -4.06 15.90 0.25
N ASN A 59 -5.12 15.14 0.52
CA ASN A 59 -5.50 14.74 1.87
C ASN A 59 -4.75 13.47 2.30
N MET A 60 -4.35 12.64 1.34
CA MET A 60 -3.73 11.35 1.61
C MET A 60 -2.69 10.99 0.54
N VAL A 61 -1.62 10.33 0.95
CA VAL A 61 -0.72 9.60 0.06
C VAL A 61 -0.98 8.10 0.24
N VAL A 62 -1.25 7.40 -0.85
CA VAL A 62 -1.34 5.94 -0.91
C VAL A 62 -0.03 5.42 -1.50
N VAL A 63 0.66 4.56 -0.77
CA VAL A 63 1.92 3.97 -1.21
C VAL A 63 1.84 2.45 -1.23
N HIS A 64 2.67 1.82 -2.05
CA HIS A 64 2.81 0.37 -2.02
C HIS A 64 3.75 -0.05 -0.88
N HIS A 65 4.93 0.55 -0.75
CA HIS A 65 5.84 0.24 0.36
C HIS A 65 5.42 0.99 1.64
N PRO A 66 5.25 0.31 2.78
CA PRO A 66 4.93 0.95 4.05
C PRO A 66 6.00 1.98 4.44
N LEU A 67 5.60 3.20 4.80
CA LEU A 67 6.50 4.20 5.36
C LEU A 67 7.00 3.74 6.74
N ILE A 68 6.06 3.32 7.58
CA ILE A 68 6.34 2.75 8.90
C ILE A 68 6.45 1.23 8.71
N PHE A 69 7.63 0.69 8.45
CA PHE A 69 7.77 -0.76 8.24
C PHE A 69 7.90 -1.51 9.57
N ASP A 70 8.74 -1.00 10.46
CA ASP A 70 8.96 -1.52 11.81
C ASP A 70 8.34 -0.59 12.87
N PRO A 71 8.06 -1.08 14.10
CA PRO A 71 7.62 -0.23 15.19
C PRO A 71 8.60 0.90 15.51
N ILE A 72 8.13 2.15 15.38
CA ILE A 72 8.95 3.35 15.66
C ILE A 72 8.98 3.63 17.15
N GLN A 73 10.17 3.70 17.73
CA GLN A 73 10.36 4.08 19.15
C GLN A 73 10.49 5.59 19.36
N THR A 74 10.95 6.34 18.35
CA THR A 74 11.09 7.79 18.42
C THR A 74 11.06 8.40 17.02
N ILE A 75 10.41 9.54 16.88
CA ILE A 75 10.36 10.32 15.62
C ILE A 75 11.30 11.52 15.77
N ARG A 76 12.36 11.60 14.96
CA ARG A 76 13.31 12.72 14.99
C ARG A 76 13.38 13.42 13.63
N PHE A 77 13.41 14.74 13.66
CA PHE A 77 13.50 15.58 12.45
C PHE A 77 14.78 15.37 11.64
N HIS A 78 15.86 14.87 12.26
CA HIS A 78 17.15 14.62 11.59
C HIS A 78 17.32 13.19 11.08
N GLU A 79 16.29 12.35 11.22
CA GLU A 79 16.22 10.99 10.65
C GLU A 79 15.23 11.03 9.48
N ILE A 80 15.53 10.34 8.37
CA ILE A 80 14.76 10.44 7.11
C ILE A 80 13.28 10.12 7.33
N GLU A 81 12.99 8.95 7.93
CA GLU A 81 11.61 8.53 8.22
C GLU A 81 10.91 9.52 9.16
N GLY A 82 11.63 10.01 10.18
CA GLY A 82 11.10 10.99 11.12
C GLY A 82 10.79 12.35 10.48
N ASP A 83 11.66 12.88 9.62
CA ASP A 83 11.41 14.08 8.82
C ASP A 83 10.14 13.91 7.96
N TYR A 84 10.02 12.77 7.27
CA TYR A 84 8.89 12.48 6.41
C TYR A 84 7.57 12.47 7.18
N ILE A 85 7.51 11.72 8.29
CA ILE A 85 6.33 11.67 9.17
C ILE A 85 5.97 13.07 9.66
N ILE A 86 6.96 13.85 10.13
CA ILE A 86 6.73 15.21 10.63
C ILE A 86 6.18 16.12 9.53
N ARG A 87 6.74 16.06 8.32
CA ARG A 87 6.30 16.92 7.19
C ARG A 87 4.91 16.55 6.72
N LEU A 88 4.57 15.26 6.63
CA LEU A 88 3.23 14.79 6.26
C LEU A 88 2.18 15.27 7.28
N ILE A 89 2.43 15.05 8.58
CA ILE A 89 1.54 15.48 9.66
C ILE A 89 1.39 17.01 9.67
N ARG A 90 2.48 17.78 9.54
CA ARG A 90 2.42 19.24 9.51
C ARG A 90 1.59 19.81 8.37
N ASN A 91 1.44 19.07 7.27
CA ASN A 91 0.68 19.49 6.10
C ASN A 91 -0.71 18.84 6.01
N GLY A 92 -1.13 18.11 7.03
CA GLY A 92 -2.46 17.53 7.09
C GLY A 92 -2.70 16.35 6.15
N ILE A 93 -1.63 15.58 5.88
CA ILE A 93 -1.62 14.49 4.91
C ILE A 93 -1.58 13.16 5.66
N SER A 94 -2.60 12.34 5.47
CA SER A 94 -2.65 10.94 5.94
C SER A 94 -1.85 10.01 5.02
N VAL A 95 -1.44 8.84 5.51
CA VAL A 95 -0.71 7.82 4.73
C VAL A 95 -1.38 6.47 4.85
N TYR A 96 -1.62 5.83 3.71
CA TYR A 96 -2.10 4.45 3.63
C TYR A 96 -1.14 3.59 2.80
N ALA A 97 -0.76 2.43 3.32
CA ALA A 97 0.09 1.46 2.64
C ALA A 97 -0.74 0.29 2.10
N ALA A 98 -0.60 -0.02 0.81
CA ALA A 98 -1.19 -1.19 0.15
C ALA A 98 -0.06 -2.08 -0.37
N HIS A 99 0.55 -2.87 0.52
CA HIS A 99 1.76 -3.64 0.24
C HIS A 99 1.42 -5.08 -0.16
N THR A 100 1.70 -6.05 0.70
CA THR A 100 1.52 -7.48 0.36
C THR A 100 0.05 -7.85 0.19
N CYS A 101 -0.88 -7.14 0.84
CA CYS A 101 -2.31 -7.32 0.60
C CYS A 101 -2.68 -7.03 -0.86
N PHE A 102 -2.09 -6.00 -1.47
CA PHE A 102 -2.34 -5.63 -2.86
C PHE A 102 -1.64 -6.55 -3.85
N ASP A 103 -0.48 -7.10 -3.48
CA ASP A 103 0.19 -8.14 -4.28
C ASP A 103 -0.63 -9.44 -4.32
N SER A 104 -1.24 -9.78 -3.19
CA SER A 104 -2.08 -10.96 -2.97
C SER A 104 -3.47 -10.82 -3.62
N ALA A 105 -4.03 -9.61 -3.61
CA ALA A 105 -5.39 -9.31 -4.04
C ALA A 105 -5.68 -9.74 -5.49
N ARG A 106 -6.96 -10.03 -5.74
CA ARG A 106 -7.45 -10.26 -7.10
C ARG A 106 -7.38 -8.95 -7.88
N ASN A 107 -6.89 -9.01 -9.12
CA ASN A 107 -6.58 -7.84 -9.96
C ASN A 107 -5.51 -6.91 -9.35
N GLY A 108 -4.79 -7.36 -8.33
CA GLY A 108 -3.64 -6.68 -7.74
C GLY A 108 -2.39 -6.72 -8.64
N ASN A 109 -1.24 -6.35 -8.08
CA ASN A 109 0.01 -6.23 -8.83
C ASN A 109 0.36 -7.50 -9.63
N ASN A 110 0.31 -8.68 -9.00
CA ASN A 110 0.72 -9.91 -9.67
C ASN A 110 -0.27 -10.36 -10.75
N ASP A 111 -1.58 -10.16 -10.55
CA ASP A 111 -2.59 -10.42 -11.59
C ASP A 111 -2.39 -9.46 -12.79
N ARG A 112 -2.08 -8.18 -12.51
CA ARG A 112 -1.81 -7.19 -13.54
C ARG A 112 -0.54 -7.53 -14.33
N LEU A 113 0.51 -8.01 -13.66
CA LEU A 113 1.73 -8.45 -14.31
C LEU A 113 1.48 -9.64 -15.24
N MET A 114 0.71 -10.65 -14.80
CA MET A 114 0.32 -11.78 -15.66
C MET A 114 -0.42 -11.30 -16.91
N SER A 115 -1.37 -10.37 -16.75
CA SER A 115 -2.09 -9.77 -17.87
C SER A 115 -1.18 -9.04 -18.85
N LEU A 116 -0.23 -8.23 -18.35
CA LEU A 116 0.74 -7.51 -19.19
C LEU A 116 1.66 -8.44 -19.98
N LEU A 117 2.01 -9.60 -19.40
CA LEU A 117 2.82 -10.63 -20.06
C LEU A 117 2.01 -11.53 -21.01
N GLY A 118 0.70 -11.29 -21.17
CA GLY A 118 -0.16 -12.13 -22.00
C GLY A 118 -0.44 -13.52 -21.39
N ILE A 119 -0.13 -13.72 -20.11
CA ILE A 119 -0.38 -14.98 -19.40
C ILE A 119 -1.84 -15.02 -18.98
N GLN A 120 -2.67 -15.73 -19.75
CA GLN A 120 -4.11 -15.84 -19.47
C GLN A 120 -4.47 -16.97 -18.49
N ARG A 121 -3.60 -17.98 -18.37
CA ARG A 121 -3.78 -19.11 -17.47
C ARG A 121 -2.63 -19.15 -16.48
N TYR A 122 -2.89 -18.63 -15.29
CA TYR A 122 -1.98 -18.68 -14.17
C TYR A 122 -2.69 -19.21 -12.93
N SER A 123 -1.94 -19.76 -12.00
CA SER A 123 -2.39 -20.10 -10.66
C SER A 123 -1.58 -19.32 -9.64
N ARG A 124 -2.05 -19.32 -8.39
CA ARG A 124 -1.24 -18.88 -7.26
C ARG A 124 -0.08 -19.87 -7.07
N LEU A 125 1.10 -19.35 -6.73
CA LEU A 125 2.25 -20.19 -6.43
C LEU A 125 2.14 -20.64 -4.98
N ASN A 126 1.84 -21.93 -4.76
CA ASN A 126 1.88 -22.52 -3.43
C ASN A 126 3.31 -22.87 -3.07
N LEU A 127 3.86 -22.22 -2.05
CA LEU A 127 5.14 -22.61 -1.48
C LEU A 127 4.96 -23.86 -0.59
N PRO A 128 5.87 -24.86 -0.66
CA PRO A 128 5.78 -26.03 0.19
C PRO A 128 5.79 -25.61 1.67
N GLY A 129 4.81 -26.08 2.44
CA GLY A 129 4.71 -25.82 3.89
C GLY A 129 3.76 -24.69 4.30
N LYS A 130 3.16 -23.94 3.36
CA LYS A 130 2.02 -23.05 3.63
C LYS A 130 0.75 -23.66 3.02
N GLY A 131 -0.37 -23.64 3.75
CA GLY A 131 -1.65 -24.16 3.29
C GLY A 131 -2.13 -23.46 2.01
N PHE A 132 -3.07 -24.10 1.28
CA PHE A 132 -3.66 -23.56 0.05
C PHE A 132 -4.36 -22.19 0.26
N GLU A 133 -4.60 -21.81 1.52
CA GLU A 133 -5.28 -20.59 1.93
C GLU A 133 -4.33 -19.50 2.50
N ASP A 134 -3.03 -19.81 2.72
CA ASP A 134 -2.21 -19.02 3.67
C ASP A 134 -1.08 -18.16 3.07
N SER A 135 -0.80 -18.23 1.76
CA SER A 135 0.05 -17.20 1.10
C SER A 135 -0.22 -17.16 -0.39
N THR A 136 -0.52 -15.96 -0.86
CA THR A 136 -1.09 -15.73 -2.19
C THR A 136 -0.29 -14.72 -3.00
N LEU A 137 0.96 -14.46 -2.64
CA LEU A 137 1.74 -13.40 -3.27
C LEU A 137 2.02 -13.70 -4.74
N ALA A 138 2.76 -14.77 -5.02
CA ALA A 138 3.22 -15.02 -6.37
C ALA A 138 2.14 -15.65 -7.27
N ARG A 139 2.29 -15.43 -8.57
CA ARG A 139 1.56 -16.13 -9.64
C ARG A 139 2.55 -16.96 -10.44
N ILE A 140 2.08 -18.09 -10.93
CA ILE A 140 2.83 -18.95 -11.86
C ILE A 140 1.94 -19.26 -13.05
N GLY A 141 2.49 -19.14 -14.26
CA GLY A 141 1.79 -19.43 -15.51
C GLY A 141 2.77 -19.67 -16.64
N THR A 142 2.23 -20.04 -17.80
CA THR A 142 3.03 -20.28 -19.01
C THR A 142 2.94 -19.05 -19.91
N LEU A 143 4.09 -18.59 -20.40
CA LEU A 143 4.14 -17.51 -21.38
C LEU A 143 3.48 -17.96 -22.70
N PRO A 144 2.81 -17.05 -23.43
CA PRO A 144 2.38 -17.32 -24.78
C PRO A 144 3.59 -17.60 -25.70
N GLU A 145 3.42 -18.50 -26.67
CA GLU A 145 4.40 -18.74 -27.74
C GLU A 145 4.59 -17.52 -28.64
#